data_AF-A0A0M8PUV4-F1
#
_entry.id   AF-A0A0M8PUV4-F1
#
_cell.length_a   1.000
_cell.length_b   1.000
_cell.length_c   1.000
_cell.angle_alpha   90.00
_cell.angle_beta   90.00
_cell.angle_gamma   90.00
#
_symmetry.space_group_name_H-M   'P 1'
#
loop_
_entity.id
_entity.type
_entity.pdbx_description
1 polymer ?
#
loop_
_entity_poly.entity_id
_entity_poly.type
_entity_poly.pdbx_seq_one_letter_code
_entity_poly.pdbx_strand_id
1 'polypeptide(L)'
;MVEFLNGFKGVDLIQNPMPFLIKIAHFCDQDIEFYLMLISTRAVPTFLTKLKGVLIEKIISNKETLQSNEEREVLIYRVHFFVGGLMSLYQDWFTGKFECTLEELNASVSRMMIQGFQSYTFK
;
A
#
# COMPACT_ATOMS: atom_id res chain seq x y z
N MET A 1 -10.47 -6.13 11.70
CA MET A 1 -9.20 -6.68 11.18
C MET A 1 -8.35 -5.65 10.42
N VAL A 2 -8.88 -4.51 9.95
CA VAL A 2 -8.03 -3.41 9.42
C VAL A 2 -8.67 -2.04 9.69
N GLU A 3 -9.16 -1.82 10.91
CA GLU A 3 -9.94 -0.62 11.27
C GLU A 3 -9.17 0.70 11.09
N PHE A 4 -7.83 0.66 11.17
CA PHE A 4 -7.01 1.84 10.90
C PHE A 4 -7.13 2.34 9.44
N LEU A 5 -7.59 1.50 8.51
CA LEU A 5 -7.88 1.87 7.12
C LEU A 5 -9.11 2.76 6.98
N ASN A 6 -9.97 2.85 7.99
CA ASN A 6 -11.17 3.70 7.95
C ASN A 6 -10.85 5.19 7.93
N GLY A 7 -9.62 5.59 8.30
CA GLY A 7 -9.18 6.98 8.34
C GLY A 7 -8.53 7.53 7.07
N PHE A 8 -8.41 6.74 5.99
CA PHE A 8 -7.73 7.18 4.76
C PHE A 8 -8.71 7.38 3.60
N LYS A 9 -8.59 8.51 2.90
CA LYS A 9 -9.24 8.68 1.61
C LYS A 9 -8.33 8.21 0.49
N GLY A 10 -8.93 7.72 -0.61
CA GLY A 10 -8.15 7.23 -1.75
C GLY A 10 -7.28 8.32 -2.38
N VAL A 11 -7.74 9.58 -2.37
CA VAL A 11 -6.95 10.75 -2.81
C VAL A 11 -5.73 11.02 -1.92
N ASP A 12 -5.84 10.79 -0.62
CA ASP A 12 -4.74 11.04 0.33
C ASP A 12 -3.58 10.09 0.05
N LEU A 13 -3.86 8.85 -0.35
CA LEU A 13 -2.84 7.89 -0.78
C LEU A 13 -2.08 8.32 -2.03
N ILE A 14 -2.73 9.03 -2.95
CA ILE A 14 -2.12 9.48 -4.20
C ILE A 14 -1.27 10.73 -3.94
N GLN A 15 -1.81 11.67 -3.16
CA GLN A 15 -1.14 12.95 -2.91
C GLN A 15 -0.06 12.84 -1.82
N ASN A 16 -0.31 12.05 -0.78
CA ASN A 16 0.60 11.86 0.34
C ASN A 16 0.45 10.46 0.94
N PRO A 17 1.14 9.45 0.37
CA PRO A 17 1.03 8.07 0.83
C PRO A 17 1.72 7.78 2.16
N MET A 18 2.64 8.64 2.63
CA MET A 18 3.44 8.37 3.85
C MET A 18 2.59 8.01 5.08
N PRO A 19 1.53 8.78 5.44
CA PRO A 19 0.72 8.47 6.61
C PRO A 19 0.06 7.08 6.53
N PHE A 20 -0.32 6.66 5.32
CA PHE A 20 -0.86 5.32 5.08
C PHE A 20 0.22 4.24 5.24
N LEU A 21 1.38 4.44 4.62
CA LEU A 21 2.50 3.51 4.70
C LEU A 21 2.99 3.32 6.14
N ILE A 22 3.10 4.40 6.92
CA ILE A 22 3.48 4.33 8.34
C ILE A 22 2.48 3.49 9.14
N LYS A 23 1.16 3.66 8.92
CA LYS A 23 0.17 2.85 9.64
C LYS A 23 0.21 1.38 9.25
N ILE A 24 0.47 1.07 7.98
CA ILE A 24 0.70 -0.29 7.52
C ILE A 24 1.96 -0.87 8.17
N ALA A 25 3.05 -0.10 8.23
CA ALA A 25 4.30 -0.48 8.89
C ALA A 25 4.08 -0.82 10.36
N HIS A 26 3.44 0.09 11.11
CA HIS A 26 3.13 -0.12 12.52
C HIS A 26 2.21 -1.32 12.73
N PHE A 27 1.25 -1.56 11.84
CA PHE A 27 0.40 -2.75 11.91
C PHE A 27 1.20 -4.05 11.72
N CYS A 28 2.20 -4.03 10.83
CA CYS A 28 3.13 -5.15 10.66
C CYS A 28 4.12 -5.30 11.83
N ASP A 29 4.62 -4.20 12.38
CA ASP A 29 5.58 -4.20 13.48
C ASP A 29 4.96 -4.61 14.82
N GLN A 30 3.68 -4.31 15.04
CA GLN A 30 2.96 -4.68 16.27
C GLN A 30 2.88 -6.19 16.50
N ASP A 31 3.05 -7.01 15.46
CA ASP A 31 3.00 -8.46 15.57
C ASP A 31 3.96 -9.13 14.57
N ILE A 32 5.20 -8.63 14.52
CA ILE A 32 6.18 -9.07 13.51
C ILE A 32 6.47 -10.58 13.58
N GLU A 33 6.44 -11.19 14.77
CA GLU A 33 6.57 -12.64 14.94
C GLU A 33 5.39 -13.40 14.33
N PHE A 34 4.16 -12.91 14.46
CA PHE A 34 3.00 -13.47 13.78
C PHE A 34 3.13 -13.37 12.26
N TYR A 35 3.60 -12.24 11.72
CA TYR A 35 3.81 -12.11 10.28
C TYR A 35 4.96 -12.99 9.79
N LEU A 36 6.09 -13.04 10.49
CA LEU A 36 7.21 -13.94 10.20
C LEU A 36 6.79 -15.43 10.27
N MET A 37 5.90 -15.77 11.19
CA MET A 37 5.32 -17.12 11.31
C MET A 37 4.31 -17.40 10.19
N LEU A 38 3.48 -16.43 9.80
CA LEU A 38 2.69 -16.50 8.57
C LEU A 38 3.62 -16.68 7.36
N ILE A 39 4.83 -16.13 7.43
CA ILE A 39 5.83 -16.11 6.36
C ILE A 39 6.63 -17.39 6.19
N SER A 40 6.90 -18.06 7.28
CA SER A 40 7.48 -19.40 7.27
C SER A 40 6.49 -20.48 6.81
N THR A 41 5.19 -20.17 6.71
CA THR A 41 4.18 -21.07 6.13
C THR A 41 3.91 -20.78 4.65
N ARG A 42 3.38 -21.76 3.90
CA ARG A 42 2.90 -21.54 2.51
C ARG A 42 1.73 -20.54 2.39
N ALA A 43 1.31 -19.89 3.48
CA ALA A 43 0.15 -18.99 3.52
C ALA A 43 0.45 -17.52 3.17
N VAL A 44 1.72 -17.12 3.00
CA VAL A 44 2.13 -15.75 2.58
C VAL A 44 1.40 -15.24 1.37
N PRO A 45 1.38 -15.98 0.26
CA PRO A 45 0.78 -15.46 -0.96
C PRO A 45 -0.71 -15.21 -0.73
N THR A 46 -1.36 -16.05 0.08
CA THR A 46 -2.78 -15.93 0.43
C THR A 46 -3.06 -14.70 1.29
N PHE A 47 -2.23 -14.43 2.31
CA PHE A 47 -2.39 -13.25 3.17
C PHE A 47 -2.15 -11.95 2.40
N LEU A 48 -1.01 -11.84 1.70
CA LEU A 48 -0.69 -10.64 0.93
C LEU A 48 -1.70 -10.39 -0.19
N THR A 49 -2.23 -11.44 -0.83
CA THR A 49 -3.30 -11.31 -1.83
C THR A 49 -4.60 -10.78 -1.21
N LYS A 50 -4.98 -11.27 -0.03
CA LYS A 50 -6.17 -10.76 0.68
C LYS A 50 -5.99 -9.31 1.12
N LEU A 51 -4.83 -8.97 1.69
CA LEU A 51 -4.51 -7.61 2.09
C LEU A 51 -4.52 -6.66 0.89
N LYS A 52 -3.93 -7.07 -0.23
CA LYS A 52 -3.99 -6.36 -1.52
C LYS A 52 -5.44 -6.07 -1.94
N GLY A 53 -6.30 -7.08 -1.91
CA GLY A 53 -7.71 -6.94 -2.28
C GLY A 53 -8.44 -5.92 -1.42
N VAL A 54 -8.31 -6.03 -0.09
CA VAL A 54 -8.94 -5.11 0.87
C VAL A 54 -8.47 -3.67 0.66
N LEU A 55 -7.17 -3.46 0.43
CA LEU A 55 -6.61 -2.14 0.18
C LEU A 55 -7.15 -1.54 -1.12
N ILE A 56 -7.13 -2.30 -2.21
CA ILE A 56 -7.61 -1.85 -3.52
C ILE A 56 -9.10 -1.47 -3.43
N GLU A 57 -9.95 -2.33 -2.86
CA GLU A 57 -11.37 -2.06 -2.72
C GLU A 57 -11.63 -0.81 -1.87
N LYS A 58 -10.92 -0.63 -0.76
CA LYS A 58 -11.10 0.54 0.11
C LYS A 58 -10.74 1.85 -0.59
N ILE A 59 -9.70 1.82 -1.41
CA ILE A 59 -9.22 3.01 -2.13
C ILE A 59 -10.17 3.37 -3.27
N ILE A 60 -10.63 2.38 -4.04
CA ILE A 60 -11.52 2.57 -5.20
C ILE A 60 -12.97 2.85 -4.78
N SER A 61 -13.43 2.31 -3.66
CA SER A 61 -14.80 2.53 -3.15
C SER A 61 -15.05 3.96 -2.65
N ASN A 62 -13.99 4.76 -2.50
CA ASN A 62 -14.10 6.17 -2.14
C ASN A 62 -14.52 6.98 -3.38
N LYS A 63 -15.84 6.99 -3.63
CA LYS A 63 -16.49 7.57 -4.83
C LYS A 63 -16.43 9.11 -4.92
N GLU A 64 -16.00 9.80 -3.87
CA GLU A 64 -16.13 11.26 -3.77
C GLU A 64 -15.15 12.06 -4.63
N THR A 65 -14.14 11.44 -5.24
CA THR A 65 -12.97 12.17 -5.77
C THR A 65 -12.84 12.26 -7.29
N LEU A 66 -13.78 11.74 -8.10
CA LEU A 66 -13.57 11.63 -9.55
C LEU A 66 -14.72 12.21 -10.37
N GLN A 67 -14.40 13.09 -11.32
CA GLN A 67 -15.36 13.85 -12.13
C GLN A 67 -15.57 13.26 -13.53
N SER A 68 -14.82 12.22 -13.95
CA SER A 68 -15.03 11.51 -15.23
C SER A 68 -14.72 10.00 -15.18
N ASN A 69 -15.27 9.23 -16.14
CA ASN A 69 -15.02 7.78 -16.27
C ASN A 69 -13.56 7.45 -16.63
N GLU A 70 -12.89 8.29 -17.43
CA GLU A 70 -11.49 8.08 -17.84
C GLU A 70 -10.51 8.27 -16.67
N GLU A 71 -10.71 9.32 -15.86
CA GLU A 71 -9.94 9.54 -14.63
C GLU A 71 -10.13 8.39 -13.64
N ARG A 72 -11.31 7.77 -13.62
CA ARG A 72 -11.61 6.61 -12.78
C ARG A 72 -10.83 5.36 -13.20
N GLU A 73 -10.75 5.05 -14.49
CA GLU A 73 -9.96 3.91 -14.96
C GLU A 73 -8.47 4.10 -14.69
N VAL A 74 -7.95 5.30 -14.96
CA VAL A 74 -6.55 5.65 -14.68
C VAL A 74 -6.26 5.54 -13.18
N LEU A 75 -7.20 5.96 -12.30
CA LEU A 75 -7.06 5.76 -10.86
C LEU A 75 -6.96 4.27 -10.51
N ILE A 76 -7.85 3.43 -11.04
CA ILE A 76 -7.85 1.99 -10.77
C ILE A 76 -6.48 1.38 -11.13
N TYR A 77 -5.94 1.68 -12.31
CA TYR A 77 -4.62 1.19 -12.72
C TYR A 77 -3.50 1.62 -11.76
N ARG A 78 -3.52 2.89 -11.33
CA ARG A 78 -2.52 3.42 -10.39
C ARG A 78 -2.59 2.74 -9.03
N VAL A 79 -3.80 2.53 -8.51
CA VAL A 79 -4.01 1.85 -7.23
C VAL A 79 -3.55 0.40 -7.30
N HIS A 80 -3.88 -0.32 -8.37
CA HIS A 80 -3.42 -1.69 -8.58
C HIS A 80 -1.89 -1.78 -8.69
N PHE A 81 -1.26 -0.86 -9.44
CA PHE A 81 0.19 -0.79 -9.57
C PHE A 81 0.84 -0.52 -8.22
N PHE A 82 0.35 0.48 -7.48
CA PHE A 82 0.90 0.86 -6.20
C PHE A 82 0.77 -0.24 -5.14
N VAL A 83 -0.45 -0.70 -4.87
CA VAL A 83 -0.69 -1.73 -3.84
C VAL A 83 0.03 -3.03 -4.24
N GLY A 84 0.03 -3.37 -5.53
CA GLY A 84 0.79 -4.52 -6.04
C GLY A 84 2.29 -4.41 -5.78
N GLY A 85 2.90 -3.27 -6.11
CA GLY A 85 4.32 -3.00 -5.88
C GLY A 85 4.68 -3.02 -4.39
N LEU A 86 3.87 -2.38 -3.55
CA LEU A 86 4.07 -2.36 -2.10
C LEU A 86 4.07 -3.77 -1.50
N MET A 87 3.09 -4.60 -1.87
CA MET A 87 2.99 -5.98 -1.37
C MET A 87 4.18 -6.83 -1.83
N SER A 88 4.66 -6.62 -3.06
CA SER A 88 5.86 -7.31 -3.56
C SER A 88 7.10 -6.93 -2.77
N LEU A 89 7.30 -5.64 -2.49
CA LEU A 89 8.44 -5.16 -1.72
C LEU A 89 8.39 -5.66 -0.27
N TYR A 90 7.20 -5.73 0.32
CA TYR A 90 7.04 -6.29 1.66
C TYR A 90 7.36 -7.78 1.68
N GLN A 91 6.91 -8.54 0.68
CA GLN A 91 7.26 -9.95 0.55
C GLN A 91 8.78 -10.16 0.47
N ASP A 92 9.46 -9.34 -0.33
CA ASP A 92 10.91 -9.40 -0.47
C ASP A 92 11.64 -8.99 0.83
N TRP A 93 11.13 -7.98 1.52
CA TRP A 93 11.64 -7.56 2.84
C TRP A 93 11.51 -8.67 3.88
N PHE A 94 10.31 -9.23 4.02
CA PHE A 94 10.03 -10.30 4.96
C PHE A 94 10.81 -11.60 4.68
N THR A 95 11.20 -11.82 3.42
CA THR A 95 12.04 -12.96 3.03
C THR A 95 13.54 -12.67 3.13
N GLY A 96 13.91 -11.51 3.67
CA GLY A 96 15.30 -11.14 3.93
C GLY A 96 16.08 -10.73 2.68
N LYS A 97 15.42 -10.38 1.57
CA LYS A 97 16.11 -9.89 0.36
C LYS A 97 16.62 -8.46 0.49
N PHE A 98 16.15 -7.72 1.48
CA PHE A 98 16.58 -6.36 1.78
C PHE A 98 17.18 -6.30 3.19
N GLU A 99 18.31 -5.63 3.32
CA GLU A 99 19.00 -5.42 4.61
C GLU A 99 18.49 -4.17 5.36
N CYS A 100 17.55 -3.42 4.79
CA CYS A 100 16.99 -2.22 5.40
C CYS A 100 15.89 -2.54 6.41
N THR A 101 15.54 -1.56 7.23
CA THR A 101 14.34 -1.59 8.06
C THR A 101 13.07 -1.39 7.23
N LEU A 102 11.92 -1.84 7.76
CA LEU A 102 10.62 -1.61 7.13
C LEU A 102 10.32 -0.11 6.99
N GLU A 103 10.80 0.68 7.93
CA GLU A 103 10.64 2.14 7.94
C GLU A 103 11.43 2.82 6.81
N GLU A 104 12.68 2.41 6.57
CA GLU A 104 13.50 2.87 5.43
C GLU A 104 12.91 2.44 4.08
N LEU A 105 12.36 1.22 4.01
CA LEU A 105 11.66 0.73 2.82
C LEU A 105 10.43 1.61 2.52
N ASN A 106 9.60 1.89 3.52
CA ASN A 106 8.41 2.74 3.37
C ASN A 106 8.75 4.18 2.98
N ALA A 107 9.80 4.76 3.58
CA ALA A 107 10.28 6.08 3.20
C ALA A 107 10.70 6.13 1.72
N SER A 108 11.37 5.08 1.24
CA SER A 108 11.79 4.96 -0.16
C SER A 108 10.60 4.81 -1.10
N VAL A 109 9.63 3.95 -0.76
CA VAL A 109 8.40 3.75 -1.53
C VAL A 109 7.58 5.04 -1.63
N SER A 110 7.46 5.81 -0.55
CA SER A 110 6.75 7.08 -0.62
C SER A 110 7.45 8.11 -1.49
N ARG A 111 8.78 8.19 -1.46
CA ARG A 111 9.52 9.09 -2.36
C ARG A 111 9.28 8.72 -3.81
N MET A 112 9.33 7.42 -4.14
CA MET A 112 9.03 6.92 -5.49
C MET A 112 7.61 7.30 -5.93
N MET A 113 6.62 7.21 -5.03
CA MET A 113 5.26 7.61 -5.34
C MET A 113 5.12 9.11 -5.57
N ILE A 114 5.66 9.95 -4.67
CA ILE A 114 5.58 11.40 -4.81
C ILE A 114 6.21 11.82 -6.14
N GLN A 115 7.38 11.26 -6.50
CA GLN A 115 8.06 11.55 -7.76
C GLN A 115 7.31 10.98 -8.98
N GLY A 116 6.77 9.77 -8.89
CA GLY A 116 6.03 9.11 -9.97
C GLY A 116 4.63 9.67 -10.24
N PHE A 117 4.02 10.35 -9.25
CA PHE A 117 2.69 10.96 -9.35
C PHE A 117 2.71 12.49 -9.50
N GLN A 118 3.88 13.13 -9.42
CA GLN A 118 4.04 14.58 -9.54
C GLN A 118 3.45 15.19 -10.82
N SER A 119 3.39 14.43 -11.91
CA SER A 119 2.77 14.85 -13.19
C SER A 119 1.24 14.93 -13.16
N TYR A 120 0.59 14.57 -12.05
CA TYR A 120 -0.88 14.55 -11.90
C TYR A 120 -1.39 15.34 -10.69
N THR A 121 -0.51 15.90 -9.87
CA THR A 121 -0.88 16.66 -8.66
C THR A 121 -0.99 18.18 -8.85
N PHE A 122 -0.69 18.71 -10.03
CA PHE A 122 -0.97 20.12 -10.35
C PHE A 122 -1.42 20.29 -11.81
N LYS A 123 -2.70 20.61 -11.97
CA LYS A 123 -3.19 21.61 -12.93
C LYS A 123 -4.05 22.60 -12.16
#